data_AF-A0A951W8Z7-F1
#
_entry.id   AF-A0A951W8Z7-F1
#
_cell.length_a   1.000
_cell.length_b   1.000
_cell.length_c   1.000
_cell.angle_alpha   90.00
_cell.angle_beta   90.00
_cell.angle_gamma   90.00
#
_symmetry.space_group_name_H-M   'P 1'
#
loop_
_entity.id
_entity.type
_entity.pdbx_description
1 polymer ?
#
loop_
_entity_poly.entity_id
_entity_poly.type
_entity_poly.pdbx_seq_one_letter_code
_entity_poly.pdbx_strand_id
1 'polypeptide(L)'
;MSKYLDYLIEAFQQVEQKYYSWWSIKHFNGKVENQQINYQRIERVFAFELYHQFRKQMEFNSIDFTDLLLNAEPLKSFVYEILATENYLLIDSVNHQHSFIPDLVLHKGQDTVGKENQKLTIEIKAQLEPDVKKDLSKLLLMSDKFGFEYGVFITINSKQEYITNKIKESFDLNGFKKDVNKYEDLFKRIIILNRKSTHEIIFKENLFNLLSE
;
A
#
# COMPACT_ATOMS: atom_id res chain seq x y z
N MET A 1 -1.42 18.45 2.39
CA MET A 1 -1.44 17.03 1.98
C MET A 1 -1.64 16.98 0.47
N SER A 2 -1.19 15.94 -0.23
CA SER A 2 -1.32 15.87 -1.71
C SER A 2 -2.77 15.68 -2.12
N LYS A 3 -3.24 16.44 -3.12
CA LYS A 3 -4.61 16.29 -3.67
C LYS A 3 -4.90 14.87 -4.16
N TYR A 4 -3.89 14.16 -4.66
CA TYR A 4 -4.04 12.78 -5.14
C TYR A 4 -4.36 11.80 -4.00
N LEU A 5 -3.83 12.05 -2.81
CA LEU A 5 -4.15 11.27 -1.63
C LEU A 5 -5.59 11.53 -1.16
N ASP A 6 -6.07 12.77 -1.29
CA ASP A 6 -7.47 13.12 -0.99
C ASP A 6 -8.43 12.39 -1.96
N TYR A 7 -8.15 12.38 -3.26
CA TYR A 7 -8.93 11.61 -4.24
C TYR A 7 -8.90 10.10 -3.98
N LEU A 8 -7.75 9.54 -3.56
CA LEU A 8 -7.66 8.14 -3.18
C LEU A 8 -8.54 7.85 -1.95
N ILE A 9 -8.53 8.73 -0.95
CA ILE A 9 -9.34 8.63 0.26
C ILE A 9 -10.83 8.67 -0.09
N GLU A 10 -11.25 9.59 -0.96
CA GLU A 10 -12.62 9.66 -1.46
C GLU A 10 -13.01 8.38 -2.20
N ALA A 11 -12.17 7.89 -3.12
CA ALA A 11 -12.39 6.63 -3.82
C ALA A 11 -12.50 5.44 -2.86
N PHE A 12 -11.63 5.37 -1.85
CA PHE A 12 -11.63 4.33 -0.83
C PHE A 12 -12.93 4.31 -0.01
N GLN A 13 -13.52 5.48 0.27
CA GLN A 13 -14.82 5.59 0.94
C GLN A 13 -15.98 5.07 0.07
N GLN A 14 -15.90 5.20 -1.26
CA GLN A 14 -16.91 4.72 -2.19
C GLN A 14 -16.87 3.21 -2.44
N VAL A 15 -15.83 2.49 -2.00
CA VAL A 15 -15.79 1.03 -2.12
C VAL A 15 -16.89 0.40 -1.26
N GLU A 16 -17.78 -0.36 -1.89
CA GLU A 16 -18.92 -1.01 -1.21
C GLU A 16 -18.49 -2.15 -0.29
N GLN A 17 -19.29 -2.46 0.75
CA GLN A 17 -18.99 -3.51 1.75
C GLN A 17 -18.70 -4.88 1.15
N LYS A 18 -19.40 -5.22 0.06
CA LYS A 18 -19.32 -6.54 -0.58
C LYS A 18 -17.93 -6.87 -1.10
N TYR A 19 -17.05 -5.87 -1.26
CA TYR A 19 -15.67 -6.05 -1.69
C TYR A 19 -14.68 -6.20 -0.51
N TYR A 20 -15.12 -5.95 0.72
CA TYR A 20 -14.32 -6.17 1.93
C TYR A 20 -14.35 -7.63 2.38
N SER A 21 -15.33 -8.41 1.94
CA SER A 21 -15.41 -9.84 2.28
C SER A 21 -15.94 -10.65 1.12
N TRP A 22 -15.35 -11.82 0.89
CA TRP A 22 -15.86 -12.72 -0.13
C TRP A 22 -16.83 -13.72 0.52
N TRP A 23 -18.12 -13.55 0.24
CA TRP A 23 -19.21 -14.35 0.81
C TRP A 23 -19.09 -15.86 0.54
N SER A 24 -18.38 -16.26 -0.51
CA SER A 24 -18.19 -17.67 -0.87
C SER A 24 -17.26 -18.45 0.08
N ILE A 25 -16.40 -17.78 0.86
CA ILE A 25 -15.51 -18.46 1.82
C ILE A 25 -16.30 -19.13 2.96
N LYS A 26 -17.50 -18.62 3.28
CA LYS A 26 -18.37 -19.25 4.29
C LYS A 26 -19.15 -20.46 3.76
N HIS A 27 -19.20 -20.68 2.44
CA HIS A 27 -20.10 -21.65 1.82
C HIS A 27 -19.39 -22.69 0.93
N PHE A 28 -18.07 -22.65 0.77
CA PHE A 28 -17.32 -23.73 0.13
C PHE A 28 -17.17 -24.93 1.08
N ASN A 29 -18.19 -25.79 1.04
CA ASN A 29 -18.27 -27.18 1.53
C ASN A 29 -16.95 -27.80 2.03
N GLY A 30 -16.73 -27.74 3.34
CA GLY A 30 -16.01 -28.77 4.13
C GLY A 30 -14.53 -29.04 3.80
N LYS A 31 -13.92 -28.30 2.86
CA LYS A 31 -12.48 -28.34 2.60
C LYS A 31 -11.91 -26.98 2.96
N VAL A 32 -11.01 -26.96 3.94
CA VAL A 32 -10.26 -25.77 4.33
C VAL A 32 -9.40 -25.36 3.14
N GLU A 33 -9.91 -24.48 2.27
CA GLU A 33 -9.02 -23.73 1.37
C GLU A 33 -7.99 -23.00 2.23
N ASN A 34 -6.74 -23.01 1.79
CA ASN A 34 -5.65 -22.32 2.49
C ASN A 34 -6.06 -20.86 2.74
N GLN A 35 -6.10 -20.44 4.01
CA GLN A 35 -6.57 -19.11 4.42
C GLN A 35 -5.82 -18.00 3.67
N GLN A 36 -4.53 -18.20 3.38
CA GLN A 36 -3.71 -17.24 2.63
C GLN A 36 -4.23 -16.99 1.20
N ILE A 37 -4.70 -18.03 0.51
CA ILE A 37 -5.29 -17.91 -0.83
C ILE A 37 -6.56 -17.05 -0.77
N ASN A 38 -7.33 -17.20 0.30
CA ASN A 38 -8.55 -16.43 0.50
C ASN A 38 -8.26 -14.94 0.75
N TYR A 39 -7.25 -14.62 1.55
CA TYR A 39 -6.84 -13.22 1.75
C TYR A 39 -6.34 -12.57 0.46
N GLN A 40 -5.49 -13.24 -0.32
CA GLN A 40 -5.03 -12.72 -1.62
C GLN A 40 -6.18 -12.49 -2.61
N ARG A 41 -7.20 -13.35 -2.61
CA ARG A 41 -8.40 -13.16 -3.43
C ARG A 41 -9.21 -11.94 -2.96
N ILE A 42 -9.38 -11.76 -1.65
CA ILE A 42 -10.04 -10.58 -1.09
C ILE A 42 -9.26 -9.31 -1.45
N GLU A 43 -7.93 -9.31 -1.29
CA GLU A 43 -7.04 -8.20 -1.65
C GLU A 43 -7.22 -7.80 -3.11
N ARG A 44 -7.18 -8.76 -4.03
CA ARG A 44 -7.38 -8.49 -5.47
C ARG A 44 -8.76 -7.93 -5.79
N VAL A 45 -9.81 -8.56 -5.27
CA VAL A 45 -11.18 -8.08 -5.49
C VAL A 45 -11.36 -6.67 -4.96
N PHE A 46 -10.80 -6.39 -3.78
CA PHE A 46 -10.77 -5.05 -3.20
C PHE A 46 -9.98 -4.06 -4.05
N ALA A 47 -8.78 -4.43 -4.51
CA ALA A 47 -7.90 -3.61 -5.33
C ALA A 47 -8.58 -3.18 -6.64
N PHE A 48 -9.26 -4.09 -7.32
CA PHE A 48 -9.96 -3.79 -8.58
C PHE A 48 -11.17 -2.87 -8.36
N GLU A 49 -11.91 -3.02 -7.27
CA GLU A 49 -12.99 -2.07 -6.97
C GLU A 49 -12.43 -0.70 -6.58
N LEU A 50 -11.38 -0.65 -5.76
CA LEU A 50 -10.72 0.61 -5.43
C LEU A 50 -10.19 1.31 -6.69
N TYR A 51 -9.56 0.54 -7.59
CA TYR A 51 -9.14 1.02 -8.91
C TYR A 51 -10.31 1.64 -9.66
N HIS A 52 -11.45 0.94 -9.75
CA HIS A 52 -12.65 1.45 -10.42
C HIS A 52 -13.17 2.76 -9.82
N GLN A 53 -13.28 2.84 -8.50
CA GLN A 53 -13.73 4.07 -7.83
C GLN A 53 -12.71 5.21 -8.01
N PHE A 54 -11.42 4.90 -8.03
CA PHE A 54 -10.39 5.91 -8.26
C PHE A 54 -10.39 6.40 -9.72
N ARG A 55 -10.63 5.52 -10.69
CA ARG A 55 -10.85 5.91 -12.09
C ARG A 55 -12.01 6.90 -12.25
N LYS A 56 -13.12 6.69 -11.54
CA LYS A 56 -14.23 7.66 -11.53
C LYS A 56 -13.80 9.02 -10.98
N GLN A 57 -12.98 9.06 -9.93
CA GLN A 57 -12.41 10.31 -9.42
C GLN A 57 -11.51 10.98 -10.45
N MET A 58 -10.71 10.20 -11.19
CA MET A 58 -9.88 10.73 -12.27
C MET A 58 -10.73 11.32 -13.40
N GLU A 59 -11.82 10.67 -13.78
CA GLU A 59 -12.73 11.16 -14.83
C GLU A 59 -13.43 12.45 -14.40
N PHE A 60 -13.94 12.49 -13.17
CA PHE A 60 -14.60 13.68 -12.61
C PHE A 60 -13.64 14.87 -12.47
N ASN A 61 -12.38 14.61 -12.12
CA ASN A 61 -11.34 15.62 -11.88
C ASN A 61 -10.26 15.62 -12.99
N SER A 62 -10.65 15.37 -14.24
CA SER A 62 -9.72 15.10 -15.36
C SER A 62 -8.55 16.08 -15.51
N ILE A 63 -8.76 17.38 -15.23
CA ILE A 63 -7.72 18.41 -15.28
C ILE A 63 -6.56 18.08 -14.32
N ASP A 64 -6.87 17.62 -13.11
CA ASP A 64 -5.88 17.31 -12.08
C ASP A 64 -5.06 16.05 -12.38
N PHE A 65 -5.59 15.19 -13.25
CA PHE A 65 -5.01 13.92 -13.67
C PHE A 65 -4.46 13.94 -15.10
N THR A 66 -4.28 15.13 -15.68
CA THR A 66 -3.68 15.28 -17.00
C THR A 66 -2.34 14.54 -17.06
N ASP A 67 -2.18 13.69 -18.08
CA ASP A 67 -1.03 12.81 -18.30
C ASP A 67 -0.77 11.74 -17.23
N LEU A 68 -1.65 11.54 -16.24
CA LEU A 68 -1.49 10.49 -15.23
C LEU A 68 -2.23 9.21 -15.63
N LEU A 69 -1.59 8.10 -15.36
CA LEU A 69 -2.06 6.74 -15.52
C LEU A 69 -2.23 6.10 -14.13
N LEU A 70 -3.34 5.41 -13.95
CA LEU A 70 -3.55 4.50 -12.84
C LEU A 70 -3.38 3.09 -13.39
N ASN A 71 -2.41 2.35 -12.88
CA ASN A 71 -2.13 0.98 -13.29
C ASN A 71 -2.28 0.04 -12.10
N ALA A 72 -2.94 -1.11 -12.33
CA ALA A 72 -2.95 -2.24 -11.41
C ALA A 72 -1.82 -3.21 -11.75
N GLU A 73 -1.16 -3.77 -10.74
CA GLU A 73 -0.05 -4.73 -10.86
C GLU A 73 0.99 -4.31 -11.94
N PRO A 74 1.65 -3.14 -11.83
CA PRO A 74 2.57 -2.66 -12.85
C PRO A 74 3.70 -3.66 -13.15
N LEU A 75 4.09 -3.74 -14.44
CA LEU A 75 5.10 -4.69 -14.94
C LEU A 75 6.47 -4.60 -14.24
N LYS A 76 7.24 -5.69 -14.39
CA LYS A 76 8.55 -5.99 -13.78
C LYS A 76 9.69 -4.98 -14.04
N SER A 77 9.51 -3.92 -14.84
CA SER A 77 10.57 -2.93 -15.10
C SER A 77 11.03 -2.25 -13.81
N PHE A 78 10.10 -1.87 -12.93
CA PHE A 78 10.42 -1.37 -11.57
C PHE A 78 11.24 -2.38 -10.76
N VAL A 79 10.92 -3.67 -10.89
CA VAL A 79 11.53 -4.75 -10.12
C VAL A 79 13.01 -4.95 -10.47
N TYR A 80 13.40 -4.82 -11.75
CA TYR A 80 14.79 -5.07 -12.15
C TYR A 80 15.77 -4.03 -11.59
N GLU A 81 15.37 -2.75 -11.50
CA GLU A 81 16.19 -1.72 -10.87
C GLU A 81 16.29 -1.89 -9.35
N ILE A 82 15.22 -2.35 -8.71
CA ILE A 82 15.14 -2.63 -7.27
C ILE A 82 16.06 -3.79 -6.86
N LEU A 83 16.07 -4.87 -7.64
CA LEU A 83 16.88 -6.05 -7.35
C LEU A 83 18.38 -5.81 -7.52
N ALA A 84 18.77 -4.78 -8.28
CA ALA A 84 20.17 -4.37 -8.41
C ALA A 84 20.69 -3.63 -7.15
N THR A 85 19.79 -3.18 -6.26
CA THR A 85 20.16 -2.54 -4.99
C THR A 85 20.27 -3.56 -3.86
N GLU A 86 21.42 -4.24 -3.78
CA GLU A 86 21.78 -5.02 -2.59
C GLU A 86 21.83 -4.08 -1.36
N ASN A 87 21.19 -4.49 -0.26
CA ASN A 87 21.20 -3.80 1.05
C ASN A 87 20.38 -2.49 1.17
N TYR A 88 19.19 -2.43 0.58
CA TYR A 88 18.32 -1.28 0.83
C TYR A 88 17.61 -1.37 2.18
N LEU A 89 18.01 -0.49 3.11
CA LEU A 89 17.36 0.03 4.32
C LEU A 89 16.75 -0.97 5.32
N LEU A 90 15.99 -1.96 4.85
CA LEU A 90 15.17 -2.88 5.63
C LEU A 90 14.89 -4.23 4.95
N ILE A 91 15.35 -4.42 3.73
CA ILE A 91 15.15 -5.65 2.96
C ILE A 91 16.42 -6.47 3.09
N ASP A 92 16.36 -7.56 3.86
CA ASP A 92 17.40 -8.58 3.80
C ASP A 92 17.47 -9.09 2.35
N SER A 93 18.69 -9.16 1.82
CA SER A 93 18.99 -9.51 0.43
C SER A 93 18.44 -10.90 0.08
N VAL A 94 17.19 -10.99 -0.35
CA VAL A 94 16.59 -12.25 -0.81
C VAL A 94 15.90 -12.06 -2.16
N ASN A 95 16.34 -12.86 -3.14
CA ASN A 95 15.92 -12.96 -4.53
C ASN A 95 14.40 -13.04 -4.75
N HIS A 96 13.66 -11.92 -4.69
CA HIS A 96 12.20 -11.95 -4.75
C HIS A 96 11.62 -10.99 -5.79
N GLN A 97 11.91 -11.27 -7.06
CA GLN A 97 11.44 -10.49 -8.20
C GLN A 97 9.92 -10.32 -8.26
N HIS A 98 9.16 -11.29 -7.74
CA HIS A 98 7.70 -11.25 -7.78
C HIS A 98 7.05 -10.56 -6.56
N SER A 99 7.79 -10.32 -5.48
CA SER A 99 7.20 -9.80 -4.23
C SER A 99 7.22 -8.27 -4.12
N PHE A 100 7.73 -7.57 -5.14
CA PHE A 100 7.94 -6.13 -5.10
C PHE A 100 6.98 -5.31 -5.95
N ILE A 101 6.00 -5.95 -6.58
CA ILE A 101 4.99 -5.25 -7.38
C ILE A 101 3.96 -4.68 -6.40
N PRO A 102 3.73 -3.35 -6.37
CA PRO A 102 2.61 -2.77 -5.61
C PRO A 102 1.28 -3.12 -6.28
N ASP A 103 0.20 -3.12 -5.52
CA ASP A 103 -1.12 -3.42 -6.07
C ASP A 103 -1.57 -2.38 -7.10
N LEU A 104 -1.42 -1.09 -6.79
CA LEU A 104 -1.77 0.02 -7.68
C LEU A 104 -0.68 1.09 -7.69
N VAL A 105 -0.53 1.78 -8.83
CA VAL A 105 0.33 2.97 -8.96
C VAL A 105 -0.37 4.07 -9.76
N LEU A 106 -0.22 5.31 -9.29
CA LEU A 106 -0.63 6.53 -10.00
C LEU A 106 0.62 7.30 -10.45
N HIS A 107 0.83 7.43 -11.76
CA HIS A 107 2.08 7.90 -12.32
C HIS A 107 1.94 8.40 -13.76
N LYS A 108 2.91 9.16 -14.27
CA LYS A 108 2.95 9.65 -15.67
C LYS A 108 3.47 8.61 -16.67
N GLY A 109 4.34 7.72 -16.22
CA GLY A 109 4.97 6.66 -17.02
C GLY A 109 5.87 5.78 -16.13
N GLN A 110 6.30 4.60 -16.61
CA GLN A 110 7.18 3.71 -15.82
C GLN A 110 8.67 4.00 -16.05
N ASP A 111 8.97 4.75 -17.10
CA ASP A 111 10.28 5.19 -17.57
C ASP A 111 10.69 6.57 -17.04
N THR A 112 9.80 7.23 -16.29
CA THR A 112 10.03 8.55 -15.70
C THR A 112 10.19 8.42 -14.19
N VAL A 113 11.25 9.01 -13.63
CA VAL A 113 11.50 9.05 -12.18
C VAL A 113 11.17 10.46 -11.66
N GLY A 114 10.83 10.58 -10.37
CA GLY A 114 10.63 11.87 -9.71
C GLY A 114 9.18 12.13 -9.31
N LYS A 115 8.97 12.89 -8.24
CA LYS A 115 7.66 13.13 -7.59
C LYS A 115 6.67 13.88 -8.48
N GLU A 116 7.18 14.66 -9.41
CA GLU A 116 6.39 15.33 -10.44
C GLU A 116 5.71 14.33 -11.39
N ASN A 117 6.31 13.14 -11.56
CA ASN A 117 5.85 12.06 -12.42
C ASN A 117 5.21 10.90 -11.65
N GLN A 118 5.67 10.62 -10.43
CA GLN A 118 5.27 9.49 -9.60
C GLN A 118 4.46 9.98 -8.39
N LYS A 119 3.15 9.72 -8.36
CA LYS A 119 2.25 10.28 -7.34
C LYS A 119 2.04 9.33 -6.18
N LEU A 120 1.42 8.18 -6.45
CA LEU A 120 1.02 7.23 -5.42
C LEU A 120 1.49 5.83 -5.76
N THR A 121 2.04 5.13 -4.78
CA THR A 121 2.19 3.68 -4.80
C THR A 121 1.35 3.10 -3.68
N ILE A 122 0.54 2.09 -3.98
CA ILE A 122 -0.49 1.59 -3.07
C ILE A 122 -0.30 0.09 -2.87
N GLU A 123 -0.32 -0.32 -1.61
CA GLU A 123 -0.30 -1.71 -1.18
C GLU A 123 -1.52 -2.01 -0.29
N ILE A 124 -2.15 -3.15 -0.49
CA ILE A 124 -3.40 -3.54 0.13
C ILE A 124 -3.22 -4.87 0.85
N LYS A 125 -3.66 -4.95 2.10
CA LYS A 125 -3.65 -6.19 2.90
C LYS A 125 -4.98 -6.45 3.56
N ALA A 126 -5.51 -7.65 3.33
CA ALA A 126 -6.70 -8.16 4.03
C ALA A 126 -6.32 -8.85 5.35
N GLN A 127 -5.09 -9.33 5.45
CA GLN A 127 -4.50 -9.82 6.68
C GLN A 127 -3.07 -9.31 6.80
N LEU A 128 -2.69 -8.85 8.00
CA LEU A 128 -1.29 -8.56 8.29
C LEU A 128 -0.55 -9.87 8.54
N GLU A 129 0.34 -10.21 7.61
CA GLU A 129 1.30 -11.30 7.77
C GLU A 129 2.32 -10.95 8.88
N PRO A 130 3.07 -11.93 9.42
CA PRO A 130 4.07 -11.69 10.47
C PRO A 130 5.14 -10.64 10.12
N ASP A 131 5.38 -10.38 8.84
CA ASP A 131 6.43 -9.49 8.34
C ASP A 131 5.86 -8.30 7.52
N VAL A 132 5.02 -7.49 8.18
CA VAL A 132 4.50 -6.22 7.62
C VAL A 132 5.62 -5.27 7.20
N LYS A 133 6.79 -5.38 7.85
CA LYS A 133 7.99 -4.59 7.53
C LYS A 133 8.37 -4.77 6.07
N LYS A 134 8.25 -5.96 5.49
CA LYS A 134 8.54 -6.18 4.06
C LYS A 134 7.67 -5.33 3.14
N ASP A 135 6.36 -5.33 3.37
CA ASP A 135 5.41 -4.57 2.55
C ASP A 135 5.63 -3.05 2.70
N LEU A 136 5.93 -2.58 3.91
CA LEU A 136 6.25 -1.16 4.15
C LEU A 136 7.62 -0.77 3.57
N SER A 137 8.60 -1.66 3.61
CA SER A 137 9.91 -1.47 2.97
C SER A 137 9.78 -1.33 1.46
N LYS A 138 8.81 -2.02 0.85
CA LYS A 138 8.46 -1.82 -0.56
C LYS A 138 8.04 -0.39 -0.84
N LEU A 139 7.11 0.15 -0.06
CA LEU A 139 6.63 1.52 -0.25
C LEU A 139 7.74 2.57 0.00
N LEU A 140 8.62 2.32 0.99
CA LEU A 140 9.78 3.17 1.26
C LEU A 140 10.75 3.19 0.06
N LEU A 141 11.08 2.02 -0.49
CA LEU A 141 11.94 1.93 -1.67
C LEU A 141 11.33 2.63 -2.88
N MET A 142 10.03 2.46 -3.10
CA MET A 142 9.32 3.12 -4.19
C MET A 142 9.39 4.65 -4.05
N SER A 143 9.21 5.15 -2.83
CA SER A 143 9.28 6.58 -2.53
C SER A 143 10.69 7.17 -2.69
N ASP A 144 11.73 6.39 -2.39
CA ASP A 144 13.12 6.85 -2.47
C ASP A 144 13.73 6.71 -3.86
N LYS A 145 13.58 5.55 -4.52
CA LYS A 145 14.24 5.26 -5.80
C LYS A 145 13.48 5.78 -7.00
N PHE A 146 12.17 5.59 -7.01
CA PHE A 146 11.33 6.03 -8.13
C PHE A 146 10.75 7.42 -7.86
N GLY A 147 10.89 7.92 -6.63
CA GLY A 147 10.43 9.25 -6.27
C GLY A 147 8.92 9.34 -6.17
N PHE A 148 8.22 8.25 -5.81
CA PHE A 148 6.79 8.35 -5.50
C PHE A 148 6.57 9.38 -4.39
N GLU A 149 5.60 10.28 -4.60
CA GLU A 149 5.27 11.33 -3.64
C GLU A 149 4.80 10.75 -2.30
N TYR A 150 3.91 9.75 -2.37
CA TYR A 150 3.43 8.98 -1.20
C TYR A 150 3.37 7.48 -1.49
N GLY A 151 3.69 6.69 -0.46
CA GLY A 151 3.32 5.29 -0.38
C GLY A 151 2.10 5.12 0.51
N VAL A 152 1.13 4.32 0.10
CA VAL A 152 -0.13 4.12 0.83
C VAL A 152 -0.31 2.65 1.17
N PHE A 153 -0.29 2.34 2.46
CA PHE A 153 -0.53 0.99 2.96
C PHE A 153 -1.97 0.91 3.47
N ILE A 154 -2.83 0.23 2.71
CA ILE A 154 -4.24 0.04 3.02
C ILE A 154 -4.42 -1.30 3.69
N THR A 155 -5.01 -1.29 4.88
CA THR A 155 -5.44 -2.51 5.56
C THR A 155 -6.97 -2.56 5.58
N ILE A 156 -7.52 -3.72 5.31
CA ILE A 156 -8.97 -3.97 5.40
C ILE A 156 -9.24 -5.03 6.46
N ASN A 157 -10.41 -4.98 7.08
CA ASN A 157 -10.87 -5.94 8.11
C ASN A 157 -9.98 -6.08 9.36
N SER A 158 -9.03 -5.17 9.57
CA SER A 158 -8.12 -5.18 10.71
C SER A 158 -8.48 -4.07 11.71
N LYS A 159 -8.30 -4.33 13.01
CA LYS A 159 -8.48 -3.32 14.06
C LYS A 159 -7.25 -2.40 14.14
N GLN A 160 -7.43 -1.11 14.40
CA GLN A 160 -6.35 -0.13 14.54
C GLN A 160 -5.25 -0.56 15.51
N GLU A 161 -5.61 -1.01 16.71
CA GLU A 161 -4.65 -1.48 17.72
C GLU A 161 -3.81 -2.65 17.19
N TYR A 162 -4.45 -3.60 16.51
CA TYR A 162 -3.76 -4.74 15.92
C TYR A 162 -2.76 -4.30 14.84
N ILE A 163 -3.14 -3.34 13.99
CA ILE A 163 -2.27 -2.79 12.93
C ILE A 163 -1.08 -2.07 13.56
N THR A 164 -1.35 -1.20 14.54
CA THR A 164 -0.33 -0.41 15.22
C THR A 164 0.69 -1.33 15.89
N ASN A 165 0.21 -2.33 16.65
CA ASN A 165 1.09 -3.29 17.33
C ASN A 165 1.90 -4.10 16.33
N LYS A 166 1.29 -4.60 15.24
CA LYS A 166 2.00 -5.39 14.22
C LYS A 166 3.08 -4.58 13.51
N ILE A 167 2.79 -3.32 13.17
CA ILE A 167 3.79 -2.42 12.60
C ILE A 167 4.92 -2.22 13.62
N LYS A 168 4.63 -1.79 14.85
CA LYS A 168 5.65 -1.58 15.89
C LYS A 168 6.51 -2.82 16.16
N GLU A 169 5.89 -4.00 16.28
CA GLU A 169 6.58 -5.28 16.46
C GLU A 169 7.52 -5.60 15.30
N SER A 170 7.12 -5.30 14.06
CA SER A 170 7.93 -5.57 12.87
C SER A 170 9.17 -4.66 12.74
N PHE A 171 9.13 -3.48 13.38
CA PHE A 171 10.26 -2.54 13.44
C PHE A 171 10.89 -2.56 14.83
N ASP A 172 11.72 -3.58 15.12
CA ASP A 172 12.41 -3.77 16.40
C ASP A 172 13.08 -2.47 16.91
N LEU A 173 12.46 -1.86 17.92
CA LEU A 173 12.60 -0.44 18.28
C LEU A 173 14.00 -0.05 18.80
N ASN A 174 14.88 -1.01 19.11
CA ASN A 174 16.17 -0.73 19.76
C ASN A 174 17.29 -0.36 18.77
N GLY A 175 17.34 -0.97 17.58
CA GLY A 175 18.25 -0.54 16.51
C GLY A 175 17.66 0.59 15.66
N PHE A 176 16.32 0.64 15.60
CA PHE A 176 15.60 1.37 14.57
C PHE A 176 15.36 2.86 14.87
N LYS A 177 15.32 3.29 16.14
CA LYS A 177 15.14 4.71 16.50
C LYS A 177 16.19 5.64 15.86
N LYS A 178 17.40 5.13 15.62
CA LYS A 178 18.47 5.88 14.95
C LYS A 178 18.21 6.05 13.45
N ASP A 179 17.57 5.07 12.82
CA ASP A 179 17.20 5.10 11.40
C ASP A 179 15.92 5.91 11.16
N VAL A 180 14.91 5.83 12.05
CA VAL A 180 13.66 6.60 11.92
C VAL A 180 13.91 8.10 11.80
N ASN A 181 14.80 8.67 12.61
CA ASN A 181 15.15 10.08 12.53
C ASN A 181 15.98 10.41 11.27
N LYS A 182 16.83 9.48 10.81
CA LYS A 182 17.62 9.65 9.59
C LYS A 182 16.75 9.65 8.33
N TYR A 183 15.64 8.91 8.35
CA TYR A 183 14.74 8.73 7.21
C TYR A 183 13.37 9.36 7.44
N GLU A 184 13.24 10.29 8.40
CA GLU A 184 11.99 10.92 8.82
C GLU A 184 11.10 11.33 7.64
N ASP A 185 11.69 12.01 6.64
CA ASP A 185 10.98 12.46 5.44
C ASP A 185 10.39 11.33 4.59
N LEU A 186 11.03 10.16 4.53
CA LEU A 186 10.50 9.00 3.82
C LEU A 186 9.36 8.36 4.61
N PHE A 187 9.52 8.25 5.93
CA PHE A 187 8.51 7.63 6.80
C PHE A 187 7.24 8.48 6.87
N LYS A 188 7.36 9.81 6.85
CA LYS A 188 6.22 10.73 6.75
C LYS A 188 5.43 10.61 5.44
N ARG A 189 6.05 10.09 4.37
CA ARG A 189 5.40 9.85 3.08
C ARG A 189 4.68 8.51 2.99
N ILE A 190 4.87 7.62 3.96
CA ILE A 190 4.12 6.37 4.03
C ILE A 190 2.87 6.59 4.88
N ILE A 191 1.71 6.49 4.24
CA ILE A 191 0.41 6.70 4.87
C ILE A 191 -0.24 5.35 5.10
N ILE A 192 -0.63 5.08 6.34
CA ILE A 192 -1.39 3.89 6.71
C ILE A 192 -2.86 4.26 6.71
N LEU A 193 -3.65 3.56 5.90
CA LEU A 193 -5.11 3.70 5.84
C LEU A 193 -5.75 2.42 6.36
N ASN A 194 -6.77 2.55 7.20
CA ASN A 194 -7.64 1.44 7.54
C ASN A 194 -9.10 1.86 7.51
N ARG A 195 -9.93 0.90 7.08
CA ARG A 195 -11.38 0.96 7.24
C ARG A 195 -11.86 -0.32 7.92
N LYS A 196 -12.55 -0.17 9.05
CA LYS A 196 -13.19 -1.26 9.80
C LYS A 196 -14.58 -1.60 9.26
N SER A 197 -15.29 -0.64 8.65
CA SER A 197 -16.65 -0.81 8.12
C SER A 197 -17.06 0.28 7.11
N THR A 198 -18.25 0.11 6.52
CA THR A 198 -18.82 0.85 5.38
C THR A 198 -18.94 2.36 5.47
N HIS A 199 -18.58 3.04 6.56
CA HIS A 199 -18.87 4.48 6.64
C HIS A 199 -17.79 5.34 7.29
N GLU A 200 -16.68 4.77 7.78
CA GLU A 200 -15.67 5.57 8.48
C GLU A 200 -14.25 5.05 8.22
N ILE A 201 -13.38 5.93 7.71
CA ILE A 201 -11.93 5.72 7.76
C ILE A 201 -11.56 5.88 9.22
N ILE A 202 -11.14 4.78 9.82
CA ILE A 202 -10.89 4.72 11.26
C ILE A 202 -9.45 5.08 11.57
N PHE A 203 -8.59 5.07 10.56
CA PHE A 203 -7.18 5.28 10.76
C PHE A 203 -6.56 5.86 9.50
N LYS A 204 -5.93 7.02 9.67
CA LYS A 204 -5.08 7.68 8.70
C LYS A 204 -3.93 8.29 9.47
N GLU A 205 -2.79 7.62 9.42
CA GLU A 205 -1.59 8.06 10.12
C GLU A 205 -0.37 7.83 9.24
N ASN A 206 0.67 8.65 9.39
CA ASN A 206 1.93 8.39 8.71
C ASN A 206 2.80 7.42 9.52
N LEU A 207 3.65 6.66 8.84
CA LEU A 207 4.49 5.63 9.46
C LEU A 207 5.45 6.22 10.51
N PHE A 208 5.93 7.45 10.31
CA PHE A 208 6.82 8.12 11.27
C PHE A 208 6.13 8.33 12.63
N ASN A 209 4.92 8.90 12.62
CA ASN A 209 4.15 9.12 13.85
C ASN A 209 3.87 7.79 14.56
N LEU A 210 3.49 6.75 13.80
CA LEU A 210 3.23 5.42 14.38
C LEU A 210 4.44 4.79 15.07
N LEU A 211 5.66 5.09 14.62
CA LEU A 211 6.88 4.50 15.18
C LEU A 211 7.57 5.40 16.21
N SER A 212 7.12 6.66 16.33
CA SER A 212 7.69 7.65 17.24
C SER A 212 6.99 7.72 18.60
N GLU A 213 5.79 7.12 18.72
CA GLU A 213 5.02 6.94 19.96
C GLU A 213 5.43 5.69 20.74
#